data_AF-A0A350YZT3-F1
#
_entry.id   AF-A0A350YZT3-F1
#
_cell.length_a   1.000
_cell.length_b   1.000
_cell.length_c   1.000
_cell.angle_alpha   90.00
_cell.angle_beta   90.00
_cell.angle_gamma   90.00
#
_symmetry.space_group_name_H-M   'P 1'
#
loop_
_entity.id
_entity.type
_entity.pdbx_description
1 polymer ?
#
loop_
_entity_poly.entity_id
_entity_poly.type
_entity_poly.pdbx_seq_one_letter_code
_entity_poly.pdbx_strand_id
1 'polypeptide(L)'
;MANQIAIADTSRAVTHNKGIYNGVDAVVLATGNDWRAAEACGHAYAAASGHYRALTDVEIKGNTFRYTLTLPIALGTVGGLTQNHPLAKLALEILGYPGSVELMKIAAAAGMANNFSAVHALITSGIQQGHVKMHLPNILNQLGATP
;
A
#
# COMPACT_ATOMS: atom_id res chain seq x y z
N MET A 1 12.54 -6.89 10.16
CA MET A 1 13.55 -5.87 9.78
C MET A 1 12.99 -4.79 8.85
N ALA A 2 12.47 -5.10 7.66
CA ALA A 2 11.96 -4.06 6.73
C ALA A 2 10.92 -3.10 7.32
N ASN A 3 9.93 -3.61 8.08
CA ASN A 3 8.94 -2.77 8.76
C ASN A 3 9.56 -1.86 9.85
N GLN A 4 10.55 -2.37 10.60
CA GLN A 4 11.23 -1.59 11.64
C GLN A 4 11.99 -0.40 11.05
N ILE A 5 12.61 -0.57 9.87
CA ILE A 5 13.26 0.54 9.15
C ILE A 5 12.21 1.58 8.75
N ALA A 6 11.04 1.16 8.26
CA ALA A 6 9.96 2.07 7.91
C ALA A 6 9.28 2.74 9.14
N ILE A 7 9.45 2.20 10.35
CA ILE A 7 9.02 2.87 11.59
C ILE A 7 10.05 3.92 12.03
N ALA A 8 11.34 3.64 11.87
CA ALA A 8 12.42 4.50 12.34
C ALA A 8 12.76 5.64 11.36
N ASP A 9 12.78 5.36 10.05
CA ASP A 9 13.18 6.30 9.01
C ASP A 9 11.97 6.80 8.20
N THR A 10 11.73 8.11 8.27
CA THR A 10 10.65 8.80 7.55
C THR A 10 10.75 8.62 6.03
N SER A 11 11.95 8.65 5.44
CA SER A 11 12.13 8.46 3.99
C SER A 11 11.62 7.07 3.57
N ARG A 12 11.94 6.05 4.37
CA ARG A 12 11.42 4.70 4.14
C ARG A 12 9.92 4.61 4.43
N ALA A 13 9.44 5.24 5.50
CA ALA A 13 8.03 5.28 5.84
C ALA A 13 7.16 5.84 4.70
N VAL A 14 7.62 6.90 4.03
CA VAL A 14 6.91 7.51 2.88
C VAL A 14 6.72 6.49 1.77
N THR A 15 7.79 5.81 1.37
CA THR A 15 7.74 4.80 0.29
C THR A 15 6.92 3.59 0.70
N HIS A 16 7.02 3.19 1.98
CA HIS A 16 6.26 2.09 2.55
C HIS A 16 4.75 2.37 2.53
N ASN A 17 4.33 3.54 3.01
CA ASN A 17 2.93 3.94 3.04
C ASN A 17 2.37 4.18 1.63
N LYS A 18 3.17 4.74 0.71
CA LYS A 18 2.82 4.79 -0.72
C LYS A 18 2.47 3.40 -1.27
N GLY A 19 3.23 2.38 -0.90
CA GLY A 19 2.95 0.99 -1.25
C GLY A 19 1.61 0.47 -0.70
N ILE A 20 1.14 0.97 0.44
CA ILE A 20 -0.19 0.65 0.97
C ILE A 20 -1.26 1.32 0.09
N TYR A 21 -1.10 2.61 -0.17
CA TYR A 21 -2.08 3.40 -0.92
C TYR A 21 -2.21 3.00 -2.38
N ASN A 22 -1.16 2.44 -3.01
CA ASN A 22 -1.29 1.76 -4.31
C ASN A 22 -2.45 0.73 -4.35
N GLY A 23 -2.68 0.00 -3.24
CA GLY A 23 -3.77 -0.97 -3.15
C GLY A 23 -5.07 -0.35 -2.66
N VAL A 24 -5.01 0.54 -1.66
CA VAL A 24 -6.20 1.22 -1.12
C VAL A 24 -6.87 2.06 -2.21
N ASP A 25 -6.12 2.93 -2.87
CA ASP A 25 -6.66 3.89 -3.84
C ASP A 25 -7.23 3.21 -5.07
N ALA A 26 -6.72 2.04 -5.45
CA ALA A 26 -7.32 1.23 -6.51
C ALA A 26 -8.77 0.86 -6.18
N VAL A 27 -9.05 0.43 -4.94
CA VAL A 27 -10.41 0.12 -4.48
C VAL A 27 -11.25 1.38 -4.32
N VAL A 28 -10.67 2.44 -3.75
CA VAL A 28 -11.36 3.71 -3.53
C VAL A 28 -11.81 4.32 -4.87
N LEU A 29 -10.91 4.38 -5.85
CA LEU A 29 -11.21 4.88 -7.19
C LEU A 29 -12.24 4.00 -7.90
N ALA A 30 -12.04 2.68 -7.90
CA ALA A 30 -12.94 1.74 -8.58
C ALA A 30 -14.37 1.81 -8.05
N THR A 31 -14.53 2.09 -6.76
CA THR A 31 -15.86 2.23 -6.12
C THR A 31 -16.42 3.65 -6.14
N GLY A 32 -15.74 4.60 -6.78
CA GLY A 32 -16.22 5.98 -6.94
C GLY A 32 -16.13 6.82 -5.66
N ASN A 33 -15.22 6.48 -4.75
CA ASN A 33 -14.96 7.21 -3.52
C ASN A 33 -13.82 8.25 -3.70
N ASP A 34 -13.70 9.17 -2.74
CA ASP A 34 -12.66 10.21 -2.76
C ASP A 34 -11.33 9.68 -2.18
N TRP A 35 -10.37 9.40 -3.05
CA TRP A 35 -9.04 8.95 -2.64
C TRP A 35 -8.23 10.02 -1.91
N ARG A 36 -8.45 11.31 -2.21
CA ARG A 36 -7.70 12.41 -1.56
C ARG A 36 -8.07 12.48 -0.08
N ALA A 37 -9.33 12.26 0.26
CA ALA A 37 -9.77 12.19 1.65
C ALA A 37 -9.15 10.99 2.39
N ALA A 38 -9.09 9.83 1.74
CA ALA A 38 -8.46 8.63 2.30
C ALA A 38 -6.94 8.80 2.53
N GLU A 39 -6.24 9.35 1.53
CA GLU A 39 -4.80 9.67 1.57
C GLU A 39 -4.49 10.68 2.69
N ALA A 40 -5.20 11.81 2.72
CA ALA A 40 -4.97 12.87 3.69
C ALA A 40 -5.13 12.36 5.13
N CYS A 41 -6.19 11.60 5.42
CA CYS A 41 -6.43 11.04 6.74
C CYS A 41 -5.35 10.07 7.19
N GLY A 42 -4.98 9.09 6.35
CA GLY A 42 -3.99 8.10 6.79
C GLY A 42 -2.56 8.64 6.78
N HIS A 43 -2.20 9.58 5.90
CA HIS A 43 -0.91 10.27 5.99
C HIS A 43 -0.81 11.19 7.21
N ALA A 44 -1.89 11.89 7.58
CA ALA A 44 -1.93 12.65 8.84
C ALA A 44 -1.80 11.70 10.05
N TYR A 45 -2.50 10.56 10.02
CA TYR A 45 -2.42 9.55 11.08
C TYR A 45 -1.03 8.92 11.21
N ALA A 46 -0.34 8.67 10.09
CA ALA A 46 1.04 8.20 10.09
C ALA A 46 2.00 9.14 10.85
N ALA A 47 1.68 10.44 10.93
CA ALA A 47 2.44 11.45 11.66
C ALA A 47 1.89 11.79 13.07
N ALA A 48 0.80 11.15 13.51
CA ALA A 48 0.06 11.58 14.71
C ALA A 48 0.86 11.55 16.02
N SER A 49 1.99 10.84 16.07
CA SER A 49 2.91 10.82 17.22
C SER A 49 4.05 11.83 17.15
N GLY A 50 4.02 12.76 16.20
CA GLY A 50 5.11 13.72 15.96
C GLY A 50 6.26 13.19 15.10
N HIS A 51 6.21 11.92 14.68
CA HIS A 51 7.15 11.33 13.72
C HIS A 51 6.38 10.53 12.69
N TYR A 52 6.62 10.81 11.40
CA TYR A 52 5.96 10.10 10.31
C TYR A 52 6.56 8.70 10.15
N ARG A 53 5.71 7.68 10.31
CA ARG A 53 6.11 6.25 10.36
C ARG A 53 5.20 5.35 9.53
N ALA A 54 5.61 4.09 9.38
CA ALA A 54 4.80 3.07 8.73
C ALA A 54 3.42 2.93 9.39
N LEU A 55 2.37 2.74 8.57
CA LEU A 55 1.00 2.46 9.02
C LEU A 55 0.79 0.97 9.40
N THR A 56 1.84 0.16 9.26
CA THR A 56 1.84 -1.26 9.51
C THR A 56 2.71 -1.64 10.70
N ASP A 57 2.27 -2.67 11.41
CA ASP A 57 3.01 -3.27 12.51
C ASP A 57 3.25 -4.76 12.25
N VAL A 58 4.36 -5.27 12.77
CA VAL A 58 4.80 -6.64 12.58
C VAL A 58 5.21 -7.24 13.91
N GLU A 59 4.57 -8.34 14.26
CA GLU A 59 4.83 -9.09 15.48
C GLU A 59 5.12 -10.55 15.15
N ILE A 60 6.11 -11.14 15.83
CA ILE A 60 6.39 -12.57 15.80
C ILE A 60 6.24 -13.08 17.23
N LYS A 61 5.23 -13.93 17.45
CA LYS A 61 4.99 -14.61 18.73
C LYS A 61 5.11 -16.11 18.52
N GLY A 62 6.18 -16.72 19.05
CA GLY A 62 6.50 -18.12 18.78
C GLY A 62 6.68 -18.36 17.28
N ASN A 63 5.84 -19.22 16.70
CA ASN A 63 5.85 -19.53 15.27
C ASN A 63 4.74 -18.79 14.48
N THR A 64 4.09 -17.79 15.09
CA THR A 64 3.04 -17.00 14.43
C THR A 64 3.58 -15.64 14.02
N PHE A 65 3.57 -15.40 12.71
CA PHE A 65 3.82 -14.08 12.12
C PHE A 65 2.50 -13.31 11.99
N ARG A 66 2.43 -12.14 12.60
CA ARG A 66 1.29 -11.22 12.50
C ARG A 66 1.73 -9.96 11.79
N TYR A 67 1.05 -9.65 10.70
CA TYR A 67 1.17 -8.40 9.95
C TYR A 67 -0.13 -7.62 10.13
N THR A 68 -0.05 -6.38 10.60
CA THR A 68 -1.23 -5.57 10.91
C THR A 68 -1.13 -4.23 10.20
N LEU A 69 -2.25 -3.75 9.69
CA LEU A 69 -2.40 -2.45 9.03
C LEU A 69 -3.51 -1.69 9.76
N THR A 70 -3.23 -0.46 10.19
CA THR A 70 -4.24 0.42 10.78
C THR A 70 -4.40 1.65 9.90
N LEU A 71 -5.62 1.89 9.40
CA LEU A 71 -5.94 2.99 8.51
C LEU A 71 -7.20 3.72 8.97
N PRO A 72 -7.15 5.04 9.18
CA PRO A 72 -8.35 5.86 9.31
C PRO A 72 -8.84 6.24 7.91
N ILE A 73 -9.77 5.44 7.39
CA ILE A 73 -10.42 5.69 6.10
C ILE A 73 -11.94 5.73 6.29
N ALA A 74 -12.59 6.61 5.54
CA ALA A 74 -14.04 6.73 5.49
C ALA A 74 -14.49 6.60 4.04
N LEU A 75 -15.14 5.49 3.71
CA LEU A 75 -15.68 5.19 2.39
C LEU A 75 -17.20 5.07 2.45
N GLY A 76 -17.88 5.51 1.40
CA GLY A 76 -19.31 5.40 1.21
C GLY A 76 -19.69 4.34 0.18
N THR A 77 -20.91 3.82 0.32
CA THR A 77 -21.53 2.87 -0.62
C THR A 77 -22.85 3.42 -1.21
N VAL A 78 -23.25 4.61 -0.75
CA VAL A 78 -24.46 5.32 -1.14
C VAL A 78 -24.12 6.79 -1.38
N GLY A 79 -24.66 7.36 -2.46
CA GLY A 79 -24.52 8.78 -2.78
C GLY A 79 -23.26 9.16 -3.57
N GLY A 80 -23.31 10.31 -4.22
CA GLY A 80 -22.21 10.83 -5.04
C GLY A 80 -21.92 9.97 -6.27
N LEU A 81 -20.63 9.88 -6.65
CA LEU A 81 -20.16 9.13 -7.81
C LEU A 81 -20.38 7.62 -7.69
N THR A 82 -20.48 7.08 -6.47
CA THR A 82 -20.64 5.64 -6.20
C THR A 82 -21.90 5.05 -6.87
N GLN A 83 -22.96 5.84 -7.00
CA GLN A 83 -24.23 5.44 -7.64
C GLN A 83 -24.39 5.98 -9.07
N ASN A 84 -23.76 7.13 -9.36
CA ASN A 84 -23.94 7.82 -10.65
C ASN A 84 -23.01 7.29 -11.74
N HIS A 85 -21.82 6.79 -11.39
CA HIS A 85 -20.86 6.30 -12.37
C HIS A 85 -21.09 4.80 -12.65
N PRO A 86 -21.39 4.40 -13.90
CA PRO A 86 -21.74 3.00 -14.23
C PRO A 86 -20.68 1.99 -13.79
N LEU A 87 -19.39 2.31 -13.97
CA LEU A 87 -18.30 1.42 -13.53
C LEU A 87 -18.14 1.34 -12.01
N ALA A 88 -18.51 2.39 -11.26
CA ALA A 88 -18.44 2.35 -9.81
C ALA A 88 -19.53 1.44 -9.24
N LYS A 89 -20.73 1.50 -9.84
CA LYS A 89 -21.83 0.59 -9.53
C LYS A 89 -21.46 -0.86 -9.85
N LEU A 90 -20.87 -1.11 -11.02
CA LEU A 90 -20.38 -2.44 -11.40
C LEU A 90 -19.30 -2.95 -10.43
N ALA A 91 -18.37 -2.10 -10.00
CA ALA A 91 -17.36 -2.50 -9.02
C ALA A 91 -17.99 -2.92 -7.68
N LEU A 92 -18.98 -2.17 -7.19
CA LEU A 92 -19.72 -2.53 -5.97
C LEU A 92 -20.53 -3.82 -6.14
N GLU A 93 -21.09 -4.07 -7.33
CA GLU A 93 -21.77 -5.32 -7.67
C GLU A 93 -20.80 -6.52 -7.66
N ILE A 94 -19.63 -6.39 -8.29
CA ILE A 94 -18.57 -7.42 -8.27
C ILE A 94 -18.13 -7.74 -6.84
N LEU A 95 -18.07 -6.73 -5.97
CA LEU A 95 -17.75 -6.89 -4.55
C LEU A 95 -18.92 -7.44 -3.71
N GLY A 96 -20.09 -7.69 -4.29
CA GLY A 96 -21.24 -8.25 -3.58
C GLY A 96 -22.04 -7.24 -2.74
N TYR A 97 -22.04 -5.96 -3.14
CA TYR A 97 -22.72 -4.87 -2.45
C TYR A 97 -22.35 -4.75 -0.96
N PRO A 98 -21.06 -4.56 -0.65
CA PRO A 98 -20.62 -4.46 0.74
C PRO A 98 -21.23 -3.23 1.43
N GLY A 99 -21.41 -3.32 2.74
CA GLY A 99 -21.66 -2.13 3.57
C GLY A 99 -20.42 -1.23 3.64
N SER A 100 -20.54 0.02 4.09
CA SER A 100 -19.41 0.97 4.14
C SER A 100 -18.23 0.45 4.98
N VAL A 101 -18.50 -0.15 6.14
CA VAL A 101 -17.47 -0.74 7.01
C VAL A 101 -16.78 -1.92 6.34
N GLU A 102 -17.51 -2.72 5.58
CA GLU A 102 -16.96 -3.85 4.85
C GLU A 102 -16.10 -3.38 3.68
N LEU A 103 -16.54 -2.36 2.94
CA LEU A 103 -15.73 -1.74 1.89
C LEU A 103 -14.42 -1.17 2.44
N MET A 104 -14.44 -0.53 3.62
CA MET A 104 -13.21 -0.08 4.29
C MET A 104 -12.28 -1.25 4.62
N LYS A 105 -12.81 -2.39 5.10
CA LYS A 105 -12.01 -3.59 5.36
C LYS A 105 -11.41 -4.17 4.08
N ILE A 106 -12.18 -4.19 2.98
CA ILE A 106 -11.70 -4.64 1.66
C ILE A 106 -10.56 -3.74 1.18
N ALA A 107 -10.72 -2.42 1.24
CA ALA A 107 -9.67 -1.47 0.85
C ALA A 107 -8.42 -1.63 1.72
N ALA A 108 -8.57 -1.80 3.03
CA ALA A 108 -7.45 -2.07 3.93
C ALA A 108 -6.77 -3.41 3.61
N ALA A 109 -7.53 -4.47 3.32
CA ALA A 109 -6.96 -5.76 2.92
C ALA A 109 -6.17 -5.66 1.60
N ALA A 110 -6.69 -4.93 0.61
CA ALA A 110 -5.98 -4.66 -0.64
C ALA A 110 -4.67 -3.89 -0.41
N GLY A 111 -4.71 -2.84 0.43
CA GLY A 111 -3.52 -2.08 0.83
C GLY A 111 -2.49 -2.94 1.57
N MET A 112 -2.94 -3.79 2.48
CA MET A 112 -2.08 -4.74 3.19
C MET A 112 -1.43 -5.73 2.23
N ALA A 113 -2.20 -6.32 1.31
CA ALA A 113 -1.69 -7.26 0.32
C ALA A 113 -0.64 -6.59 -0.60
N ASN A 114 -0.90 -5.38 -1.06
CA ASN A 114 0.03 -4.64 -1.92
C ASN A 114 1.32 -4.26 -1.18
N ASN A 115 1.22 -3.83 0.07
CA ASN A 115 2.43 -3.54 0.86
C ASN A 115 3.21 -4.82 1.19
N PHE A 116 2.53 -5.89 1.61
CA PHE A 116 3.18 -7.16 1.93
C PHE A 116 3.94 -7.72 0.72
N SER A 117 3.32 -7.68 -0.47
CA SER A 117 3.99 -8.11 -1.71
C SER A 117 5.19 -7.23 -2.06
N ALA A 118 5.07 -5.90 -1.88
CA ALA A 118 6.18 -4.97 -2.10
C ALA A 118 7.35 -5.21 -1.13
N VAL A 119 7.07 -5.45 0.15
CA VAL A 119 8.10 -5.78 1.13
C VAL A 119 8.73 -7.13 0.82
N HIS A 120 7.93 -8.14 0.47
CA HIS A 120 8.40 -9.47 0.09
C HIS A 120 9.33 -9.39 -1.13
N ALA A 121 8.94 -8.65 -2.16
CA ALA A 121 9.73 -8.37 -3.36
C ALA A 121 11.09 -7.73 -3.05
N LEU A 122 11.15 -6.82 -2.07
CA LEU A 122 12.38 -6.10 -1.71
C LEU A 122 13.37 -6.95 -0.90
N ILE A 123 12.86 -7.88 -0.09
CA ILE A 123 13.69 -8.74 0.77
C ILE A 123 14.02 -10.09 0.13
N THR A 124 13.40 -10.43 -1.00
CA THR A 124 13.69 -11.65 -1.75
C THR A 124 14.61 -11.38 -2.93
N SER A 125 15.50 -12.33 -3.20
CA SER A 125 16.59 -12.23 -4.17
C SER A 125 16.13 -12.18 -5.64
N GLY A 126 14.89 -12.59 -5.93
CA GLY A 126 14.41 -12.73 -7.31
C GLY A 126 14.34 -11.42 -8.09
N ILE A 127 13.84 -10.33 -7.49
CA ILE A 127 13.74 -9.02 -8.16
C ILE A 127 15.10 -8.32 -8.21
N GLN A 128 15.92 -8.45 -7.16
CA GLN A 128 17.28 -7.90 -7.14
C GLN A 128 18.12 -8.44 -8.30
N GLN A 129 18.08 -9.75 -8.59
CA GLN A 129 18.86 -10.31 -9.70
C GLN A 129 18.40 -9.81 -11.08
N GLY A 130 17.09 -9.70 -11.32
CA GLY A 130 16.55 -9.16 -12.58
C GLY A 130 16.88 -7.67 -12.78
N HIS A 131 16.77 -6.87 -11.71
CA HIS A 131 17.06 -5.44 -11.76
C HIS A 131 18.58 -5.16 -11.87
N VAL A 132 19.42 -5.92 -11.17
CA VAL A 132 20.89 -5.87 -11.32
C VAL A 132 21.30 -6.26 -12.73
N LYS A 133 20.65 -7.27 -13.35
CA LYS A 133 20.92 -7.63 -14.75
C LYS A 133 20.60 -6.49 -15.73
N MET A 134 19.57 -5.68 -15.44
CA MET A 134 19.24 -4.47 -16.22
C MET A 134 20.16 -3.28 -15.93
N HIS A 135 20.74 -3.19 -14.73
CA HIS A 135 21.73 -2.17 -14.38
C HIS A 135 23.18 -2.57 -14.69
N LEU A 136 23.42 -3.84 -15.02
CA LEU A 136 24.74 -4.37 -15.35
C LEU A 136 25.45 -3.56 -16.45
N PRO A 137 24.78 -3.11 -17.55
CA PRO A 137 25.42 -2.25 -18.54
C PRO A 137 25.91 -0.91 -17.94
N ASN A 138 25.16 -0.32 -17.00
CA ASN A 138 25.56 0.93 -16.34
C ASN A 138 26.77 0.72 -15.42
N ILE A 139 26.80 -0.41 -14.69
CA ILE A 139 27.92 -0.77 -13.82
C ILE A 139 29.17 -1.06 -14.66
N LEU A 140 29.03 -1.81 -15.75
CA LEU A 140 30.13 -2.12 -16.68
C LEU A 140 30.68 -0.83 -17.31
N ASN A 141 29.81 0.09 -17.74
CA ASN A 141 30.22 1.39 -18.26
C ASN A 141 30.96 2.24 -17.20
N GLN A 142 30.49 2.24 -15.94
CA GLN A 142 31.18 2.93 -14.85
C GLN A 142 32.56 2.33 -14.53
N LEU A 143 32.72 1.02 -14.74
CA LEU A 143 33.99 0.30 -14.59
C LEU A 143 34.87 0.38 -15.86
N GLY A 144 34.45 1.14 -16.88
CA GLY A 144 35.22 1.35 -18.10
C GLY A 144 35.25 0.16 -19.06
N ALA A 145 34.30 -0.77 -18.95
CA ALA A 145 34.19 -1.88 -19.88
C ALA A 145 33.84 -1.38 -21.29
N THR A 146 34.62 -1.79 -22.28
CA THR A 146 34.33 -1.58 -23.71
C THR A 146 33.70 -2.83 -24.32
N PRO A 147 33.01 -2.72 -25.48
CA PRO A 147 32.30 -3.83 -26.13
C PRO A 147 33.11 -5.11 -26.34
#